data_AF-A0A3Q8XTR8-F1
#
_entry.id   AF-A0A3Q8XTR8-F1
#
_cell.length_a   1.000
_cell.length_b   1.000
_cell.length_c   1.000
_cell.angle_alpha   90.00
_cell.angle_beta   90.00
_cell.angle_gamma   90.00
#
_symmetry.space_group_name_H-M   'P 1'
#
loop_
_entity.id
_entity.type
_entity.pdbx_description
1 polymer ?
#
loop_
_entity_poly.entity_id
_entity_poly.type
_entity_poly.pdbx_seq_one_letter_code
_entity_poly.pdbx_strand_id
1 'polypeptide(L)' 'MPSLIRFLVFCGVVVGLVYGAMLALVLFVEPTPREITVRVPTERINQQPGGATTGDTAPTIGRSD' A
#
# COMPACT_ATOMS: atom_id res chain seq x y z
N MET A 1 34.89 -31.52 -12.44
CA MET A 1 35.26 -30.12 -12.73
C MET A 1 34.43 -29.20 -11.84
N PRO A 2 35.02 -28.46 -10.91
CA PRO A 2 34.31 -27.63 -9.92
C PRO A 2 33.73 -26.35 -10.55
N SER A 3 32.79 -26.49 -11.48
CA SER A 3 32.07 -25.37 -12.12
C SER A 3 30.80 -24.99 -11.34
N LEU A 4 30.05 -25.97 -10.84
CA LEU A 4 28.82 -25.74 -10.09
C LEU A 4 29.07 -24.99 -8.77
N ILE A 5 30.05 -25.44 -7.97
CA ILE A 5 30.39 -24.78 -6.70
C ILE A 5 30.83 -23.33 -6.93
N ARG A 6 31.61 -23.06 -7.98
CA ARG A 6 32.02 -21.69 -8.32
C ARG A 6 30.83 -20.82 -8.71
N PHE A 7 29.85 -21.38 -9.42
CA PHE A 7 28.60 -20.69 -9.75
C PHE A 7 27.79 -20.36 -8.49
N LEU A 8 27.62 -21.33 -7.57
CA LEU A 8 26.91 -21.09 -6.31
C LEU A 8 27.62 -20.04 -5.45
N VAL A 9 28.95 -20.09 -5.35
CA VAL A 9 29.73 -19.08 -4.61
C VAL A 9 29.53 -17.71 -5.24
N PHE A 10 29.57 -17.62 -6.58
CA PHE A 10 29.30 -16.36 -7.27
C PHE A 10 27.91 -15.81 -6.95
N CYS A 11 26.86 -16.64 -7.04
CA CYS A 11 25.51 -16.25 -6.65
C CYS A 11 25.44 -15.82 -5.17
N GLY A 12 26.09 -16.55 -4.27
CA GLY A 12 26.15 -16.23 -2.84
C GLY A 12 26.81 -14.88 -2.58
N VAL A 13 27.90 -14.57 -3.29
CA VAL A 13 28.56 -13.26 -3.21
C VAL A 13 27.63 -12.15 -3.69
N VAL A 14 26.94 -12.33 -4.83
CA VAL A 14 26.00 -11.32 -5.36
C VAL A 14 24.86 -11.07 -4.38
N VAL A 15 24.25 -12.13 -3.86
CA VAL A 15 23.17 -12.01 -2.87
C VAL A 15 23.67 -11.34 -1.59
N GLY A 16 24.85 -11.72 -1.11
CA GLY A 16 25.49 -11.08 0.05
C GLY A 16 25.78 -9.61 -0.17
N LEU A 17 26.22 -9.22 -1.37
CA LEU A 17 26.48 -7.82 -1.74
C LEU A 17 25.19 -7.01 -1.76
N VAL A 18 24.13 -7.52 -2.40
CA VAL A 18 22.83 -6.85 -2.48
C VAL A 18 22.21 -6.71 -1.09
N TYR A 19 22.21 -7.78 -0.31
CA TYR A 19 21.68 -7.76 1.05
C TYR A 19 22.51 -6.86 1.97
N GLY A 20 23.83 -6.90 1.85
CA GLY A 20 24.73 -6.03 2.60
C GLY A 20 24.52 -4.55 2.26
N ALA A 21 24.32 -4.22 0.98
CA ALA A 21 23.98 -2.88 0.55
C ALA A 21 22.63 -2.43 1.13
N MET A 22 21.60 -3.28 1.06
CA MET A 22 20.29 -2.98 1.66
C MET A 22 20.39 -2.77 3.18
N LEU A 23 21.11 -3.64 3.88
CA LEU A 23 21.33 -3.54 5.32
C LEU A 23 22.08 -2.24 5.69
N ALA A 24 23.12 -1.90 4.93
CA ALA A 24 23.85 -0.66 5.12
C ALA A 24 22.92 0.56 4.95
N LEU A 25 22.08 0.57 3.91
CA LEU A 25 21.11 1.64 3.73
C LEU A 25 20.16 1.76 4.92
N VAL A 26 19.63 0.64 5.44
CA VAL A 26 18.73 0.66 6.60
C VAL A 26 19.39 1.21 7.85
N LEU A 27 20.67 0.89 8.08
CA LEU A 27 21.38 1.32 9.29
C LEU A 27 21.93 2.75 9.19
N PHE A 28 22.35 3.19 8.01
CA PHE A 28 22.98 4.49 7.81
C PHE A 28 22.04 5.57 7.27
N VAL A 29 20.88 5.20 6.74
CA VAL A 29 19.89 6.16 6.22
C VAL A 29 18.76 6.31 7.22
N GLU A 30 18.64 7.51 7.79
CA GLU A 30 17.47 7.89 8.57
C GLU A 30 16.27 8.11 7.63
N PRO A 31 15.18 7.33 7.77
CA PRO A 31 14.00 7.48 6.92
C PRO A 31 13.32 8.81 7.24
N THR A 32 13.34 9.75 6.29
CA THR A 32 12.72 11.07 6.46
C THR A 32 11.21 10.95 6.26
N PRO A 33 10.37 11.17 7.29
CA PRO A 33 8.93 11.14 7.12
C PRO A 33 8.50 12.38 6.34
N ARG A 34 8.23 12.20 5.05
CA ARG A 34 7.64 13.28 4.24
C ARG A 34 6.18 13.42 4.62
N GLU A 35 5.76 14.61 5.04
CA GLU A 35 4.34 14.93 5.14
C GLU A 35 3.72 14.80 3.75
N ILE A 36 3.07 13.66 3.48
CA ILE A 36 2.29 13.49 2.27
C ILE A 36 0.98 14.24 2.52
N THR A 37 0.96 15.53 2.17
CA THR A 37 -0.29 16.29 2.06
C THR A 37 -1.06 15.77 0.84
N VAL A 38 -1.59 14.55 0.93
CA VAL A 38 -2.68 14.14 0.04
C VAL A 38 -3.82 15.07 0.41
N ARG A 39 -4.21 15.97 -0.49
CA ARG A 39 -5.50 16.64 -0.40
C ARG A 39 -6.54 15.52 -0.42
N VAL A 40 -6.95 15.03 0.73
CA VAL A 40 -8.03 14.05 0.83
C VAL A 40 -9.25 14.78 0.30
N PRO A 41 -9.76 14.44 -0.90
CA PRO A 41 -10.97 15.08 -1.40
C PRO A 41 -12.08 14.76 -0.41
N THR A 42 -12.74 15.79 0.10
CA THR A 42 -13.79 15.67 1.13
C THR A 42 -14.90 14.71 0.70
N GLU A 43 -15.10 14.48 -0.60
CA GLU A 43 -15.94 13.42 -1.16
C GLU A 43 -15.73 12.04 -0.50
N ARG A 44 -14.49 11.65 -0.13
CA ARG A 44 -14.22 10.31 0.40
C ARG A 44 -14.33 10.20 1.92
N ILE A 45 -14.21 11.32 2.65
CA ILE A 45 -14.40 11.37 4.11
C ILE A 45 -15.89 11.46 4.45
N ASN A 46 -16.67 12.16 3.63
CA ASN A 46 -18.11 12.35 3.86
C ASN A 46 -18.99 11.30 3.17
N GLN A 47 -18.40 10.26 2.56
CA GLN A 47 -19.15 9.05 2.23
C GLN A 47 -19.42 8.29 3.54
N GLN A 48 -20.42 8.80 4.26
CA GLN A 48 -21.11 8.14 5.35
C GLN A 48 -21.34 6.67 4.96
N PRO A 49 -20.81 5.70 5.73
CA PRO A 49 -21.20 4.30 5.57
C PRO A 49 -22.66 4.19 6.01
N GLY A 50 -23.58 4.38 5.06
CA GLY A 50 -25.03 4.36 5.33
C GLY A 50 -25.91 5.20 4.40
N GLY A 51 -25.39 5.84 3.35
CA GLY A 51 -26.22 6.66 2.44
C GLY A 51 -26.64 5.99 1.13
N ALA A 52 -26.02 4.87 0.76
CA ALA A 52 -26.34 4.18 -0.48
C ALA A 52 -27.43 3.13 -0.22
N THR A 53 -28.68 3.54 -0.49
CA THR A 53 -29.68 2.68 -1.13
C THR A 53 -30.07 1.43 -0.33
N THR A 54 -31.11 1.53 0.50
CA THR A 54 -32.18 0.52 0.70
C THR A 54 -33.01 0.97 1.89
N GLY A 55 -34.08 1.74 1.65
CA GLY A 55 -34.95 2.24 2.70
C GLY A 55 -36.13 3.10 2.23
N ASP A 56 -36.15 3.54 0.98
CA ASP A 56 -37.22 4.41 0.45
C ASP A 56 -38.19 3.71 -0.51
N THR A 57 -38.25 2.38 -0.46
CA THR A 57 -39.43 1.64 -0.96
C THR A 57 -40.25 1.19 0.24
N ALA A 58 -41.17 2.04 0.69
CA ALA A 58 -42.58 1.72 0.97
C ALA A 58 -43.27 2.89 1.72
N PRO A 59 -44.60 2.94 1.73
CA PRO A 59 -45.50 3.67 0.84
C PRO A 59 -46.10 4.89 1.55
N THR A 60 -46.94 5.67 0.86
CA THR A 60 -47.76 6.80 1.39
C THR A 60 -47.05 8.14 1.29
N ILE A 61 -47.36 8.93 0.25
CA ILE A 61 -48.17 10.16 0.33
C ILE A 61 -48.66 10.47 -1.10
N GLY A 62 -49.96 10.42 -1.31
CA GLY A 62 -50.60 10.75 -2.60
C GLY A 62 -52.09 10.45 -2.66
N ARG A 63 -52.80 10.52 -1.52
CA ARG A 63 -54.26 10.64 -1.49
C ARG A 63 -54.57 12.13 -1.69
N SER A 64 -54.84 12.51 -2.92
CA SER A 64 -55.39 13.83 -3.26
C SER A 64 -56.24 13.77 -4.54
N ASP A 65 -57.05 12.72 -4.69
CA ASP A 65 -58.21 12.62 -5.60
C ASP A 65 -59.37 11.93 -4.84
#